data_AF-A0A968D696-F1
#
_entry.id   AF-A0A968D696-F1
#
_cell.length_a   1.000
_cell.length_b   1.000
_cell.length_c   1.000
_cell.angle_alpha   90.00
_cell.angle_beta   90.00
_cell.angle_gamma   90.00
#
_symmetry.space_group_name_H-M   'P 1'
#
loop_
_entity.id
_entity.type
_entity.pdbx_description
1 polymer ?
#
loop_
_entity_poly.entity_id
_entity_poly.type
_entity_poly.pdbx_seq_one_letter_code
_entity_poly.pdbx_strand_id
1 'polypeptide(L)'
;MEEIASKWQKLFASALRDRITKILTAEDGYVLLAIPNDPKSAEQSMSDLDLTLQSRLPNLDEGVSLRLDARADFDIRCECDYHDWAKSYAKRIDDREIVAQAVVDLAVFVNKLTEIARREGFAVWRDEADRKYGQIICQRFRQPINLYGEVARMVFTAKMMEEEITDLLQHATSNCKMLLAYSQKFFQIFSDYRTFVGDHHFVAGRGETELAPGFDYWALLANPAQEDKVFWRGVKAVKQFLGFCESATKHVH
;
A
#
# COMPACT_ATOMS: atom_id res chain seq x y z
N MET A 1 14.38 19.67 7.68
CA MET A 1 13.07 19.76 7.00
C MET A 1 12.00 19.91 8.08
N GLU A 2 10.91 20.64 7.81
CA GLU A 2 9.80 20.73 8.76
C GLU A 2 8.90 19.49 8.67
N GLU A 3 8.56 18.89 9.80
CA GLU A 3 7.64 17.75 9.90
C GLU A 3 6.24 18.07 9.36
N ILE A 4 5.61 17.11 8.68
CA ILE A 4 4.26 17.28 8.12
C ILE A 4 3.22 17.57 9.20
N ALA A 5 3.33 16.98 10.39
CA ALA A 5 2.46 17.29 11.52
C ALA A 5 2.51 18.78 11.91
N SER A 6 3.70 19.39 11.89
CA SER A 6 3.87 20.83 12.17
C SER A 6 3.25 21.69 11.06
N LYS A 7 3.39 21.28 9.80
CA LYS A 7 2.75 21.94 8.65
C LYS A 7 1.23 21.93 8.76
N TRP A 8 0.63 20.80 9.14
CA TRP A 8 -0.79 20.70 9.41
C TRP A 8 -1.24 21.65 10.52
N GLN A 9 -0.54 21.66 11.66
CA GLN A 9 -0.91 22.52 12.79
C GLN A 9 -0.86 24.01 12.44
N LYS A 10 0.17 24.45 11.68
CA LYS A 10 0.24 25.82 11.16
C LYS A 10 -0.89 26.13 10.20
N LEU A 11 -1.22 25.19 9.32
CA LEU A 11 -2.30 25.31 8.35
C LEU A 11 -3.65 25.50 9.04
N PHE A 12 -3.97 24.65 10.03
CA PHE A 12 -5.20 24.75 10.81
C PHE A 12 -5.29 26.06 11.59
N ALA A 13 -4.21 26.45 12.27
CA ALA A 13 -4.15 27.69 13.03
C ALA A 13 -4.43 28.92 12.14
N SER A 14 -3.89 28.94 10.92
CA SER A 14 -4.09 30.03 9.97
C SER A 14 -5.50 30.00 9.37
N ALA A 15 -6.02 28.84 8.99
CA ALA A 15 -7.36 28.71 8.43
C ALA A 15 -8.45 29.14 9.41
N LEU A 16 -8.34 28.75 10.68
CA LEU A 16 -9.30 29.12 11.73
C LEU A 16 -9.22 30.60 12.12
N ARG A 17 -8.02 31.18 12.12
CA ARG A 17 -7.80 32.60 12.45
C ARG A 17 -8.37 33.51 11.37
N ASP A 18 -8.04 33.21 10.11
CA ASP A 18 -8.35 34.08 8.99
C ASP A 18 -9.72 33.77 8.38
N ARG A 19 -10.35 32.66 8.78
CA ARG A 19 -11.65 32.17 8.28
C ARG A 19 -11.69 32.01 6.75
N ILE A 20 -10.55 31.64 6.16
CA ILE A 20 -10.41 31.37 4.73
C ILE A 20 -9.74 30.02 4.49
N THR A 21 -9.98 29.44 3.30
CA THR A 21 -9.29 28.24 2.85
C THR A 21 -7.78 28.47 2.77
N LYS A 22 -7.01 27.53 3.33
CA LYS A 22 -5.55 27.53 3.26
C LYS A 22 -5.07 26.28 2.55
N ILE A 23 -4.07 26.46 1.70
CA ILE A 23 -3.45 25.39 0.91
C ILE A 23 -1.95 25.48 1.07
N LEU A 24 -1.31 24.38 1.43
CA LEU A 24 0.13 24.29 1.62
C LEU A 24 0.69 23.07 0.91
N THR A 25 1.79 23.25 0.17
CA THR A 25 2.54 22.12 -0.37
C THR A 25 3.36 21.48 0.76
N ALA A 26 3.02 20.25 1.11
CA ALA A 26 3.77 19.46 2.08
C ALA A 26 5.13 19.04 1.49
N GLU A 27 5.11 18.52 0.28
CA GLU A 27 6.28 18.22 -0.54
C GLU A 27 5.82 18.10 -2.00
N ASP A 28 6.76 17.83 -2.91
CA ASP A 28 6.42 17.60 -4.31
C ASP A 28 5.39 16.46 -4.45
N GLY A 29 4.30 16.71 -5.17
CA GLY A 29 3.18 15.78 -5.31
C GLY A 29 2.30 15.60 -4.06
N TYR A 30 2.45 16.39 -3.00
CA TYR A 30 1.62 16.28 -1.78
C TYR A 30 1.18 17.66 -1.27
N VAL A 31 -0.13 17.91 -1.29
CA VAL A 31 -0.75 19.16 -0.87
C VAL A 31 -1.71 18.93 0.30
N LEU A 32 -1.69 19.87 1.25
CA LEU A 32 -2.56 19.92 2.42
C LEU A 32 -3.54 21.08 2.28
N LEU A 33 -4.79 20.84 2.69
CA LEU A 33 -5.88 21.79 2.67
C LEU A 33 -6.57 21.87 4.02
N ALA A 34 -6.89 23.09 4.42
CA ALA A 34 -7.70 23.39 5.59
C ALA A 34 -8.80 24.38 5.17
N ILE A 35 -10.04 23.93 5.23
CA ILE A 35 -11.21 24.71 4.83
C ILE A 35 -12.06 24.95 6.08
N PRO A 36 -12.16 26.19 6.59
CA PRO A 36 -13.06 26.48 7.70
C PRO A 36 -14.51 26.26 7.26
N ASN A 37 -15.31 25.62 8.12
CA ASN A 37 -16.73 25.39 7.84
C ASN A 37 -17.54 26.61 8.31
N ASP A 38 -17.50 27.69 7.53
CA ASP A 38 -18.31 28.89 7.72
C ASP A 38 -19.12 29.14 6.43
N PRO A 39 -20.43 29.45 6.50
CA PRO A 39 -21.26 29.74 5.33
C PRO A 39 -20.68 30.82 4.41
N LYS A 40 -19.84 31.75 4.90
CA LYS A 40 -19.14 32.75 4.06
C LYS A 40 -17.92 32.20 3.31
N SER A 41 -17.33 31.11 3.80
CA SER A 41 -16.16 30.45 3.18
C SER A 41 -16.56 29.56 2.00
N ALA A 42 -17.83 29.14 1.93
CA ALA A 42 -18.37 28.32 0.84
C ALA A 42 -18.48 29.09 -0.50
N GLU A 43 -18.43 30.42 -0.48
CA GLU A 43 -18.51 31.28 -1.67
C GLU A 43 -17.14 31.54 -2.33
N GLN A 44 -16.03 31.12 -1.72
CA GLN A 44 -14.73 31.09 -2.41
C GLN A 44 -14.81 30.02 -3.49
N SER A 45 -14.87 30.46 -4.75
CA SER A 45 -15.28 29.62 -5.88
C SER A 45 -14.47 28.32 -5.89
N MET A 46 -15.15 27.16 -5.92
CA MET A 46 -14.48 25.87 -6.10
C MET A 46 -13.54 25.90 -7.32
N SER A 47 -13.83 26.73 -8.32
CA SER A 47 -12.94 26.99 -9.45
C SER A 47 -11.58 27.59 -9.08
N ASP A 48 -11.49 28.54 -8.15
CA ASP A 48 -10.18 29.09 -7.72
C ASP A 48 -9.36 28.06 -6.94
N LEU A 49 -10.05 27.21 -6.17
CA LEU A 49 -9.45 26.09 -5.46
C LEU A 49 -8.91 25.04 -6.45
N ASP A 50 -9.71 24.65 -7.43
CA ASP A 50 -9.33 23.68 -8.47
C ASP A 50 -8.16 24.20 -9.31
N LEU A 51 -8.17 25.47 -9.72
CA LEU A 51 -7.06 26.10 -10.44
C LEU A 51 -5.79 26.13 -9.59
N THR A 52 -5.92 26.45 -8.30
CA THR A 52 -4.77 26.45 -7.38
C THR A 52 -4.22 25.04 -7.20
N LEU A 53 -5.08 24.02 -7.10
CA LEU A 53 -4.68 22.62 -7.00
C LEU A 53 -4.01 22.14 -8.28
N GLN A 54 -4.61 22.39 -9.45
CA GLN A 54 -4.03 22.05 -10.76
C GLN A 54 -2.66 22.69 -10.97
N SER A 55 -2.45 23.94 -10.53
CA SER A 55 -1.13 24.58 -10.64
C SER A 55 -0.05 23.94 -9.77
N ARG A 56 -0.44 23.23 -8.70
CA ARG A 56 0.48 22.58 -7.75
C ARG A 56 0.62 21.08 -7.99
N LEU A 57 -0.41 20.46 -8.58
CA LEU A 57 -0.51 19.04 -8.88
C LEU A 57 -0.97 18.90 -10.35
N PRO A 58 -0.02 18.88 -11.32
CA PRO A 58 -0.35 18.84 -12.73
C PRO A 58 -1.19 17.62 -13.15
N ASN A 59 -1.06 16.50 -12.42
CA ASN A 59 -1.82 15.26 -12.67
C ASN A 59 -2.92 15.07 -11.61
N LEU A 60 -3.68 16.13 -11.31
CA LEU A 60 -4.71 16.12 -10.27
C LEU A 60 -5.78 15.04 -10.50
N ASP A 61 -6.07 14.71 -11.76
CA ASP A 61 -6.98 13.64 -12.19
C ASP A 61 -6.49 12.23 -11.81
N GLU A 62 -5.20 12.09 -11.54
CA GLU A 62 -4.57 10.86 -11.03
C GLU A 62 -4.29 10.92 -9.53
N GLY A 63 -4.70 12.02 -8.88
CA GLY A 63 -4.46 12.26 -7.46
C GLY A 63 -5.39 11.45 -6.55
N VAL A 64 -4.87 11.07 -5.39
CA VAL A 64 -5.66 10.52 -4.29
C VAL A 64 -6.05 11.65 -3.35
N SER A 65 -7.35 11.85 -3.14
CA SER A 65 -7.86 12.86 -2.22
C SER A 65 -8.40 12.22 -0.94
N LEU A 66 -7.88 12.66 0.20
CA LEU A 66 -8.14 12.07 1.51
C LEU A 66 -8.66 13.13 2.47
N ARG A 67 -9.84 12.93 3.03
CA ARG A 67 -10.36 13.72 4.14
C ARG A 67 -10.08 13.03 5.47
N LEU A 68 -9.60 13.78 6.45
CA LEU A 68 -9.26 13.20 7.76
C LEU A 68 -10.50 12.70 8.52
N ASP A 69 -11.64 13.37 8.36
CA ASP A 69 -12.93 12.99 8.97
C ASP A 69 -13.65 11.84 8.25
N ALA A 70 -13.14 11.41 7.09
CA ALA A 70 -13.74 10.38 6.24
C ALA A 70 -12.90 9.09 6.21
N ARG A 71 -12.27 8.72 7.33
CA ARG A 71 -11.34 7.58 7.42
C ARG A 71 -11.95 6.24 6.95
N ALA A 72 -13.25 6.04 7.17
CA ALA A 72 -13.95 4.82 6.77
C ALA A 72 -14.05 4.64 5.25
N ASP A 73 -14.01 5.72 4.47
CA ASP A 73 -14.26 5.71 3.02
C ASP A 73 -13.14 5.02 2.22
N PHE A 74 -11.98 4.79 2.84
CA PHE A 74 -10.83 4.22 2.16
C PHE A 74 -10.76 2.69 2.25
N ASP A 75 -11.61 2.04 3.05
CA ASP A 75 -11.58 0.57 3.32
C ASP A 75 -10.19 0.07 3.73
N ILE A 76 -9.36 0.98 4.22
CA ILE A 76 -8.07 0.66 4.80
C ILE A 76 -8.39 0.41 6.25
N ARG A 77 -8.07 -0.79 6.74
CA ARG A 77 -7.85 -1.04 8.17
C ARG A 77 -6.65 -0.23 8.63
N CYS A 78 -6.65 1.08 8.42
CA CYS A 78 -5.56 1.96 8.75
C CYS A 78 -5.66 2.06 10.25
N GLU A 79 -4.85 1.30 10.97
CA GLU A 79 -4.77 1.34 12.44
C GLU A 79 -4.32 2.74 12.91
N CYS A 80 -3.73 3.53 12.00
CA CYS A 80 -3.19 4.87 12.24
C CYS A 80 -4.28 5.93 12.42
N ASP A 81 -4.30 6.55 13.60
CA ASP A 81 -5.25 7.60 13.94
C ASP A 81 -4.62 8.99 13.83
N TYR A 82 -5.27 9.89 13.08
CA TYR A 82 -4.80 11.26 12.96
C TYR A 82 -4.92 12.05 14.27
N HIS A 83 -5.75 11.59 15.22
CA HIS A 83 -5.89 12.21 16.53
C HIS A 83 -4.55 12.35 17.27
N ASP A 84 -3.64 11.39 17.08
CA ASP A 84 -2.34 11.34 17.74
C ASP A 84 -1.49 12.59 17.44
N TRP A 85 -1.48 13.03 16.18
CA TRP A 85 -0.70 14.20 15.75
C TRP A 85 -1.51 15.49 15.64
N ALA A 86 -2.83 15.40 15.37
CA ALA A 86 -3.71 16.56 15.23
C ALA A 86 -4.08 17.19 16.59
N LYS A 87 -3.97 16.45 17.69
CA LYS A 87 -4.17 16.94 19.06
C LYS A 87 -5.51 17.68 19.22
N SER A 88 -5.48 18.92 19.72
CA SER A 88 -6.69 19.73 19.94
C SER A 88 -7.44 20.10 18.65
N TYR A 89 -6.83 19.97 17.47
CA TYR A 89 -7.51 20.16 16.20
C TYR A 89 -8.35 18.96 15.78
N ALA A 90 -8.07 17.76 16.31
CA ALA A 90 -8.82 16.56 15.94
C ALA A 90 -10.32 16.72 16.24
N LYS A 91 -10.63 17.15 17.48
CA LYS A 91 -12.00 17.48 17.88
C LYS A 91 -12.66 18.50 16.95
N ARG A 92 -11.92 19.52 16.50
CA ARG A 92 -12.48 20.55 15.58
C ARG A 92 -12.77 19.98 14.20
N ILE A 93 -11.99 19.00 13.75
CA ILE A 93 -12.22 18.27 12.50
C ILE A 93 -13.46 17.37 12.65
N ASP A 94 -13.56 16.62 13.76
CA ASP A 94 -14.71 15.74 14.05
C ASP A 94 -16.02 16.53 14.21
N ASP A 95 -15.96 17.67 14.91
CA ASP A 95 -17.07 18.61 15.08
C ASP A 95 -17.38 19.40 13.79
N ARG A 96 -16.63 19.12 12.70
CA ARG A 96 -16.74 19.78 11.39
C ARG A 96 -16.60 21.29 11.43
N GLU A 97 -15.84 21.84 12.38
CA GLU A 97 -15.48 23.27 12.36
C GLU A 97 -14.46 23.58 11.24
N ILE A 98 -13.69 22.57 10.85
CA ILE A 98 -12.67 22.64 9.81
C ILE A 98 -12.63 21.33 9.03
N VAL A 99 -12.64 21.43 7.70
CA VAL A 99 -12.41 20.30 6.81
C VAL A 99 -10.91 20.23 6.54
N ALA A 100 -10.29 19.10 6.88
CA ALA A 100 -8.89 18.82 6.63
C ALA A 100 -8.76 17.78 5.51
N GLN A 101 -8.11 18.16 4.41
CA GLN A 101 -8.01 17.34 3.22
C GLN A 101 -6.57 17.31 2.71
N ALA A 102 -6.08 16.13 2.36
CA ALA A 102 -4.82 15.92 1.66
C ALA A 102 -5.10 15.53 0.21
N VAL A 103 -4.27 16.00 -0.71
CA VAL A 103 -4.26 15.56 -2.10
C VAL A 103 -2.85 15.14 -2.47
N VAL A 104 -2.71 13.92 -2.96
CA VAL A 104 -1.43 13.30 -3.29
C VAL A 104 -1.43 12.87 -4.74
N ASP A 105 -0.49 13.39 -5.53
CA ASP A 105 -0.22 12.91 -6.89
C ASP A 105 0.38 11.50 -6.81
N LEU A 106 -0.40 10.53 -7.30
CA LEU A 106 -0.02 9.13 -7.23
C LEU A 106 1.16 8.80 -8.14
N ALA A 107 1.31 9.48 -9.28
CA ALA A 107 2.42 9.29 -10.19
C ALA A 107 3.72 9.74 -9.53
N VAL A 108 3.71 10.89 -8.84
CA VAL A 108 4.86 11.37 -8.06
C VAL A 108 5.21 10.38 -6.94
N PHE A 109 4.22 9.91 -6.17
CA PHE A 109 4.44 8.91 -5.13
C PHE A 109 5.07 7.62 -5.70
N VAL A 110 4.54 7.10 -6.80
CA VAL A 110 5.05 5.89 -7.45
C VAL A 110 6.45 6.07 -8.02
N ASN A 111 6.76 7.26 -8.58
CA ASN A 111 8.10 7.58 -9.06
C ASN A 111 9.11 7.56 -7.90
N LYS A 112 8.78 8.18 -6.76
CA LYS A 112 9.61 8.11 -5.56
C LYS A 112 9.74 6.68 -5.03
N LEU A 113 8.64 5.93 -4.97
CA LEU A 113 8.65 4.53 -4.55
C LEU A 113 9.59 3.71 -5.42
N THR A 114 9.48 3.84 -6.75
CA THR A 114 10.34 3.14 -7.71
C THR A 114 11.80 3.52 -7.56
N GLU A 115 12.09 4.80 -7.33
CA GLU A 115 13.45 5.28 -7.12
C GLU A 115 14.08 4.70 -5.86
N ILE A 116 13.39 4.80 -4.72
CA ILE A 116 13.89 4.31 -3.43
C ILE A 116 13.97 2.77 -3.44
N ALA A 117 12.93 2.10 -3.94
CA ALA A 117 12.91 0.63 -4.09
C ALA A 117 14.13 0.13 -4.87
N ARG A 118 14.45 0.76 -6.00
CA ARG A 118 15.63 0.42 -6.81
C ARG A 118 16.94 0.59 -6.07
N ARG A 119 17.09 1.65 -5.26
CA ARG A 119 18.29 1.87 -4.42
C ARG A 119 18.43 0.77 -3.36
N GLU A 120 17.31 0.22 -2.90
CA GLU A 120 17.26 -0.88 -1.93
C GLU A 120 17.26 -2.28 -2.56
N GLY A 121 17.38 -2.39 -3.89
CA GLY A 121 17.48 -3.67 -4.60
C GLY A 121 16.14 -4.34 -4.90
N PHE A 122 15.03 -3.60 -4.80
CA PHE A 122 13.70 -4.03 -5.22
C PHE A 122 13.38 -3.53 -6.64
N ALA A 123 12.42 -4.18 -7.28
CA ALA A 123 11.73 -3.63 -8.45
C ALA A 123 10.26 -3.39 -8.12
N VAL A 124 9.66 -2.40 -8.78
CA VAL A 124 8.23 -2.09 -8.64
C VAL A 124 7.58 -2.37 -9.99
N TRP A 125 6.50 -3.15 -9.97
CA TRP A 125 5.70 -3.45 -11.15
C TRP A 125 4.27 -2.97 -10.94
N ARG A 126 3.65 -2.46 -12.00
CA ARG A 126 2.26 -2.00 -11.99
C ARG A 126 1.55 -2.43 -13.26
N ASP A 127 0.28 -2.75 -13.11
CA ASP A 127 -0.65 -2.84 -14.23
C ASP A 127 -1.25 -1.44 -14.46
N GLU A 128 -1.13 -0.90 -15.67
CA GLU A 128 -1.64 0.44 -16.00
C GLU A 128 -3.17 0.53 -15.87
N ALA A 129 -3.87 -0.59 -16.02
CA ALA A 129 -5.34 -0.64 -15.87
C ALA A 129 -5.79 -0.50 -14.41
N ASP A 130 -4.95 -0.91 -13.45
CA ASP A 130 -5.26 -0.88 -12.03
C ASP A 130 -4.32 0.08 -11.28
N ARG A 131 -4.72 1.36 -11.28
CA ARG A 131 -3.94 2.42 -10.64
C ARG A 131 -3.78 2.23 -9.14
N LYS A 132 -4.70 1.51 -8.47
CA LYS A 132 -4.74 1.36 -7.01
C LYS A 132 -3.70 0.34 -6.53
N TYR A 133 -3.43 -0.68 -7.33
CA TYR A 133 -2.57 -1.78 -6.92
C TYR A 133 -1.25 -1.80 -7.69
N GLY A 134 -0.26 -2.43 -7.09
CA GLY A 134 1.04 -2.68 -7.69
C GLY A 134 1.69 -3.89 -7.05
N GLN A 135 2.94 -4.16 -7.41
CA GLN A 135 3.73 -5.22 -6.83
C GLN A 135 5.14 -4.74 -6.52
N ILE A 136 5.64 -5.12 -5.34
CA ILE A 136 7.07 -5.04 -5.02
C ILE A 136 7.68 -6.40 -5.32
N ILE A 137 8.75 -6.39 -6.11
CA ILE A 137 9.49 -7.59 -6.50
C ILE A 137 10.78 -7.61 -5.69
N CYS A 138 10.92 -8.66 -4.86
CA CYS A 138 12.12 -8.95 -4.09
C CYS A 138 12.66 -10.32 -4.50
N GLN A 139 13.85 -10.36 -5.09
CA GLN A 139 14.43 -11.58 -5.66
C GLN A 139 13.50 -12.23 -6.70
N ARG A 140 12.86 -13.34 -6.33
CA ARG A 140 11.90 -14.10 -7.16
C ARG A 140 10.46 -13.99 -6.68
N PHE A 141 10.22 -13.23 -5.61
CA PHE A 141 8.92 -13.09 -4.99
C PHE A 141 8.28 -11.76 -5.39
N ARG A 142 6.97 -11.81 -5.63
CA ARG A 142 6.11 -10.68 -5.90
C ARG A 142 5.24 -10.47 -4.68
N GLN A 143 5.17 -9.25 -4.17
CA GLN A 143 4.30 -8.87 -3.06
C GLN A 143 3.29 -7.84 -3.55
N PRO A 144 1.97 -8.07 -3.38
CA PRO A 144 0.98 -7.07 -3.73
C PRO A 144 1.10 -5.85 -2.81
N ILE A 145 0.90 -4.67 -3.37
CA ILE A 145 0.80 -3.39 -2.64
C ILE A 145 -0.48 -2.66 -3.02
N ASN A 146 -1.15 -2.07 -2.04
CA ASN A 146 -2.30 -1.18 -2.23
C ASN A 146 -1.79 0.26 -2.09
N LEU A 147 -1.52 0.94 -3.20
CA LEU A 147 -0.91 2.27 -3.22
C LEU A 147 -1.78 3.31 -2.51
N TYR A 148 -3.10 3.22 -2.63
CA TYR A 148 -4.02 4.11 -1.91
C TYR A 148 -3.96 3.84 -0.41
N GLY A 149 -3.79 2.56 -0.05
CA GLY A 149 -3.47 2.08 1.29
C GLY A 149 -2.28 2.82 1.92
N GLU A 150 -1.17 2.82 1.20
CA GLU A 150 0.09 3.43 1.63
C GLU A 150 0.00 4.95 1.69
N VAL A 151 -0.60 5.60 0.68
CA VAL A 151 -0.83 7.06 0.68
C VAL A 151 -1.69 7.49 1.86
N ALA A 152 -2.75 6.76 2.18
CA ALA A 152 -3.56 7.09 3.34
C ALA A 152 -2.80 6.86 4.65
N ARG A 153 -2.02 5.78 4.78
CA ARG A 153 -1.19 5.57 5.97
C ARG A 153 -0.21 6.72 6.18
N MET A 154 0.45 7.16 5.12
CA MET A 154 1.32 8.34 5.11
C MET A 154 0.59 9.59 5.63
N VAL A 155 -0.61 9.88 5.11
CA VAL A 155 -1.39 11.06 5.52
C VAL A 155 -1.88 10.95 6.97
N PHE A 156 -2.45 9.80 7.36
CA PHE A 156 -2.98 9.58 8.70
C PHE A 156 -1.89 9.53 9.78
N THR A 157 -0.64 9.24 9.41
CA THR A 157 0.52 9.31 10.33
C THR A 157 1.30 10.62 10.20
N ALA A 158 0.87 11.55 9.34
CA ALA A 158 1.56 12.79 9.03
C ALA A 158 3.06 12.59 8.72
N LYS A 159 3.36 11.62 7.85
CA LYS A 159 4.71 11.33 7.35
C LYS A 159 5.01 12.00 6.03
N MET A 160 6.30 12.12 5.73
CA MET A 160 6.79 12.38 4.38
C MET A 160 6.65 11.11 3.51
N MET A 161 6.61 11.27 2.18
CA MET A 161 6.57 10.16 1.22
C MET A 161 7.75 9.21 1.43
N GLU A 162 8.96 9.75 1.60
CA GLU A 162 10.17 8.94 1.79
C GLU A 162 10.07 8.05 3.02
N GLU A 163 9.56 8.58 4.14
CA GLU A 163 9.39 7.83 5.39
C GLU A 163 8.40 6.68 5.23
N GLU A 164 7.23 6.91 4.63
CA GLU A 164 6.26 5.83 4.40
C GLU A 164 6.80 4.79 3.41
N ILE A 165 7.48 5.22 2.35
CA ILE A 165 8.09 4.30 1.37
C ILE A 165 9.16 3.44 2.04
N THR A 166 10.01 4.02 2.89
CA THR A 166 11.02 3.25 3.63
C THR A 166 10.37 2.22 4.55
N ASP A 167 9.31 2.57 5.27
CA ASP A 167 8.59 1.63 6.13
C ASP A 167 7.94 0.48 5.31
N LEU A 168 7.33 0.82 4.17
CA LEU A 168 6.80 -0.16 3.22
C LEU A 168 7.89 -1.14 2.74
N LEU A 169 9.07 -0.65 2.39
CA LEU A 169 10.18 -1.48 1.90
C LEU A 169 10.82 -2.32 3.02
N GLN A 170 10.83 -1.83 4.26
CA GLN A 170 11.22 -2.63 5.43
C GLN A 170 10.25 -3.80 5.67
N HIS A 171 8.93 -3.56 5.52
CA HIS A 171 7.95 -4.64 5.55
C HIS A 171 8.16 -5.63 4.40
N ALA A 172 8.39 -5.14 3.17
CA ALA A 172 8.70 -5.99 2.02
C ALA A 172 9.97 -6.84 2.23
N THR A 173 11.00 -6.27 2.86
CA THR A 173 12.23 -6.99 3.26
C THR A 173 11.91 -8.16 4.20
N SER A 174 11.11 -7.90 5.22
CA SER A 174 10.73 -8.89 6.23
C SER A 174 9.91 -10.02 5.60
N ASN A 175 8.93 -9.67 4.77
CA ASN A 175 8.13 -10.63 4.01
C ASN A 175 8.99 -11.46 3.04
N CYS A 176 9.95 -10.84 2.36
CA CYS A 176 10.85 -11.54 1.44
C CYS A 176 11.72 -12.58 2.17
N LYS A 177 12.22 -12.26 3.39
CA LYS A 177 12.94 -13.21 4.24
C LYS A 177 12.06 -14.40 4.66
N MET A 178 10.82 -14.11 5.08
CA MET A 178 9.82 -15.13 5.44
C MET A 178 9.55 -16.05 4.24
N LEU A 179 9.24 -15.48 3.07
CA LEU A 179 8.99 -16.25 1.84
C LEU A 179 10.20 -17.07 1.41
N LEU A 180 11.42 -16.54 1.56
CA LEU A 180 12.64 -17.29 1.28
C LEU A 180 12.74 -18.55 2.16
N ALA A 181 12.53 -18.41 3.47
CA ALA A 181 12.56 -19.54 4.41
C ALA A 181 11.51 -20.60 4.06
N TYR A 182 10.26 -20.19 3.80
CA TYR A 182 9.20 -21.14 3.42
C TYR A 182 9.46 -21.78 2.04
N SER A 183 10.03 -21.05 1.09
CA SER A 183 10.39 -21.61 -0.22
C SER A 183 11.48 -22.68 -0.10
N GLN A 184 12.50 -22.45 0.75
CA GLN A 184 13.55 -23.45 1.00
C GLN A 184 12.99 -24.70 1.66
N LYS A 185 12.13 -24.52 2.67
CA LYS A 185 11.42 -25.63 3.34
C LYS A 185 10.53 -26.41 2.37
N PHE A 186 9.81 -25.71 1.50
CA PHE A 186 8.98 -26.33 0.46
C PHE A 186 9.85 -27.16 -0.50
N PHE A 187 10.96 -26.61 -0.99
CA PHE A 187 11.88 -27.33 -1.89
C PHE A 187 12.50 -28.56 -1.24
N GLN A 188 12.81 -28.50 0.06
CA GLN A 188 13.30 -29.66 0.80
C GLN A 188 12.22 -30.74 0.94
N ILE A 189 10.96 -30.38 1.21
CA ILE A 189 9.85 -31.34 1.35
C ILE A 189 9.56 -32.06 0.02
N PHE A 190 9.75 -31.37 -1.11
CA PHE A 190 9.50 -31.87 -2.44
C PHE A 190 10.80 -32.10 -3.23
N SER A 191 11.88 -32.51 -2.56
CA SER A 191 13.21 -32.69 -3.18
C SER A 191 13.24 -33.69 -4.34
N ASP A 192 12.31 -34.64 -4.34
CA ASP A 192 12.17 -35.65 -5.40
C ASP A 192 11.41 -35.11 -6.65
N TYR A 193 11.00 -33.85 -6.61
CA TYR A 193 10.28 -33.16 -7.68
C TYR A 193 11.11 -31.99 -8.21
N ARG A 194 10.80 -31.52 -9.42
CA ARG A 194 11.27 -30.24 -9.92
C ARG A 194 10.51 -29.14 -9.20
N THR A 195 11.21 -28.33 -8.42
CA THR A 195 10.61 -27.24 -7.66
C THR A 195 11.10 -25.87 -8.10
N PHE A 196 10.21 -24.88 -8.13
CA PHE A 196 10.55 -23.49 -8.44
C PHE A 196 9.51 -22.52 -7.88
N VAL A 197 9.80 -21.22 -7.97
CA VAL A 197 8.83 -20.15 -7.71
C VAL A 197 8.30 -19.65 -9.05
N GLY A 198 7.00 -19.78 -9.28
CA GLY A 198 6.32 -19.35 -10.50
C GLY A 198 5.26 -18.30 -10.18
N ASP A 199 5.46 -17.07 -10.65
CA ASP A 199 4.61 -15.93 -10.32
C ASP A 199 4.40 -15.79 -8.79
N HIS A 200 3.20 -16.07 -8.27
CA HIS A 200 2.88 -16.07 -6.84
C HIS A 200 2.78 -17.47 -6.20
N HIS A 201 3.36 -18.50 -6.82
CA HIS A 201 3.28 -19.88 -6.36
C HIS A 201 4.63 -20.53 -6.05
N PHE A 202 4.68 -21.35 -5.00
CA PHE A 202 5.69 -22.40 -4.84
C PHE A 202 5.21 -23.65 -5.58
N VAL A 203 5.94 -24.07 -6.61
CA VAL A 203 5.52 -25.13 -7.53
C VAL A 203 6.36 -26.38 -7.32
N ALA A 204 5.73 -27.55 -7.36
CA ALA A 204 6.40 -28.85 -7.37
C ALA A 204 5.78 -29.73 -8.47
N GLY A 205 6.57 -30.14 -9.45
CA GLY A 205 6.10 -30.98 -10.56
C GLY A 205 7.15 -31.97 -11.05
N ARG A 206 6.72 -33.00 -11.78
CA ARG A 206 7.64 -33.88 -12.52
C ARG A 206 7.87 -33.21 -13.86
N GLY A 207 9.10 -32.80 -14.18
CA GLY A 207 9.43 -31.81 -15.22
C GLY A 207 8.85 -32.00 -16.64
N GLU A 208 8.21 -33.12 -16.93
CA GLU A 208 7.55 -33.48 -18.20
C GLU A 208 6.01 -33.39 -18.16
N THR A 209 5.39 -33.04 -17.02
CA THR A 209 3.93 -32.92 -16.87
C THR A 209 3.42 -31.51 -17.20
N GLU A 210 2.32 -31.42 -17.96
CA GLU A 210 1.66 -30.15 -18.32
C GLU A 210 1.02 -29.43 -17.10
N LEU A 211 0.73 -30.16 -16.02
CA LEU A 211 0.08 -29.63 -14.83
C LEU A 211 0.95 -29.88 -13.59
N ALA A 212 1.53 -28.81 -13.04
CA ALA A 212 2.28 -28.86 -11.78
C ALA A 212 1.48 -28.15 -10.66
N PRO A 213 1.21 -28.81 -9.52
CA PRO A 213 0.54 -28.15 -8.41
C PRO A 213 1.41 -27.03 -7.82
N GLY A 214 0.76 -25.92 -7.47
CA GLY A 214 1.36 -24.76 -6.83
C GLY A 214 0.66 -24.42 -5.53
N PHE A 215 1.44 -24.02 -4.52
CA PHE A 215 0.93 -23.35 -3.33
C PHE A 215 1.08 -21.84 -3.50
N ASP A 216 -0.04 -21.11 -3.51
CA ASP A 216 -0.06 -19.65 -3.53
C ASP A 216 0.58 -19.08 -2.24
N TYR A 217 1.75 -18.48 -2.37
CA TYR A 217 2.47 -17.92 -1.24
C TYR A 217 1.93 -16.54 -0.81
N TRP A 218 1.08 -15.88 -1.60
CA TRP A 218 0.38 -14.67 -1.14
C TRP A 218 -0.56 -14.97 0.03
N ALA A 219 -1.05 -16.20 0.15
CA ALA A 219 -1.82 -16.62 1.31
C ALA A 219 -1.03 -16.47 2.64
N LEU A 220 0.31 -16.59 2.60
CA LEU A 220 1.18 -16.33 3.76
C LEU A 220 1.20 -14.83 4.10
N LEU A 221 1.33 -13.99 3.08
CA LEU A 221 1.36 -12.52 3.23
C LEU A 221 0.02 -11.97 3.75
N ALA A 222 -1.09 -12.58 3.34
CA ALA A 222 -2.42 -12.18 3.80
C ALA A 222 -2.73 -12.60 5.25
N ASN A 223 -2.01 -13.59 5.80
CA ASN A 223 -2.27 -14.14 7.13
C ASN A 223 -0.95 -14.34 7.92
N PRO A 224 -0.17 -13.28 8.18
CA PRO A 224 1.15 -13.40 8.80
C PRO A 224 1.08 -14.04 10.19
N ALA A 225 0.03 -13.79 10.98
CA ALA A 225 -0.15 -14.41 12.29
C ALA A 225 -0.42 -15.93 12.25
N GLN A 226 -0.71 -16.50 11.08
CA GLN A 226 -0.99 -17.92 10.89
C GLN A 226 -0.12 -18.55 9.78
N GLU A 227 1.01 -17.94 9.46
CA GLU A 227 1.88 -18.33 8.34
C GLU A 227 2.21 -19.84 8.31
N ASP A 228 2.63 -20.42 9.43
CA ASP A 228 2.98 -21.84 9.53
C ASP A 228 1.79 -22.75 9.22
N LYS A 229 0.61 -22.41 9.74
CA LYS A 229 -0.62 -23.17 9.53
C LYS A 229 -1.07 -23.09 8.07
N VAL A 230 -0.96 -21.91 7.46
CA VAL A 230 -1.28 -21.69 6.04
C VAL A 230 -0.30 -22.48 5.17
N PHE A 231 1.00 -22.40 5.46
CA PHE A 231 2.05 -23.13 4.76
C PHE A 231 1.79 -24.65 4.76
N TRP A 232 1.57 -25.24 5.94
CA TRP A 232 1.36 -26.69 6.05
C TRP A 232 0.07 -27.17 5.39
N ARG A 233 -0.98 -26.32 5.36
CA ARG A 233 -2.19 -26.59 4.56
C ARG A 233 -1.85 -26.65 3.07
N GLY A 234 -1.07 -25.69 2.57
CA GLY A 234 -0.57 -25.67 1.20
C GLY A 234 0.24 -26.91 0.84
N VAL A 235 1.23 -27.26 1.67
CA VAL A 235 2.05 -28.47 1.50
C VAL A 235 1.18 -29.73 1.45
N LYS A 236 0.20 -29.86 2.35
CA LYS A 236 -0.71 -31.01 2.37
C LYS A 236 -1.51 -31.11 1.07
N ALA A 237 -2.04 -29.99 0.57
CA ALA A 237 -2.80 -29.96 -0.69
C ALA A 237 -1.92 -30.38 -1.89
N VAL A 238 -0.69 -29.87 -1.97
CA VAL A 238 0.26 -30.27 -3.02
C VAL A 238 0.58 -31.78 -2.95
N LYS A 239 0.85 -32.32 -1.75
CA LYS A 239 1.09 -33.76 -1.56
C LYS A 239 -0.10 -34.61 -2.00
N GLN A 240 -1.32 -34.19 -1.65
CA GLN A 240 -2.54 -34.90 -2.04
C GLN A 240 -2.72 -34.92 -3.56
N PHE A 241 -2.47 -33.79 -4.23
CA PHE A 241 -2.54 -33.71 -5.68
C PHE A 241 -1.51 -34.62 -6.36
N LEU A 242 -0.24 -34.55 -5.94
CA LEU A 242 0.82 -35.39 -6.50
C LEU A 242 0.53 -36.89 -6.29
N GLY A 243 0.09 -37.28 -5.09
CA GLY A 243 -0.31 -38.67 -4.81
C GLY A 243 -1.51 -39.14 -5.63
N PHE A 244 -2.48 -38.26 -5.89
CA PHE A 244 -3.58 -38.56 -6.81
C PHE A 244 -3.07 -38.82 -8.23
N CYS A 245 -2.22 -37.95 -8.78
CA CYS A 245 -1.64 -38.13 -10.12
C CYS A 245 -0.83 -39.44 -10.23
N GLU A 246 -0.10 -39.82 -9.18
CA GLU A 246 0.63 -41.10 -9.11
C GLU A 246 -0.28 -42.32 -9.09
N SER A 247 -1.43 -42.23 -8.42
CA SER A 247 -2.41 -43.32 -8.41
C SER A 247 -3.12 -43.47 -9.76
N ALA A 248 -3.48 -42.35 -10.39
CA ALA A 248 -4.18 -42.34 -11.68
C ALA A 248 -3.33 -42.93 -12.81
N THR A 249 -2.03 -42.64 -12.82
CA THR A 249 -1.09 -43.18 -13.84
C THR A 249 -0.83 -44.68 -13.69
N LYS A 250 -0.93 -45.25 -12.48
CA LYS A 250 -0.78 -46.70 -12.24
C LYS A 250 -1.95 -47.55 -12.72
N HIS A 251 -3.11 -46.97 -12.97
CA HIS A 251 -4.32 -47.69 -13.41
C HIS A 251 -4.53 -47.69 -14.94
N VAL A 252 -3.61 -47.06 -15.69
CA VAL A 252 -3.67 -46.95 -17.17
C VAL A 252 -2.69 -47.93 -17.85
N HIS A 253 -1.93 -48.71 -17.06
CA HIS A 253 -1.03 -49.77 -17.52
C HIS A 253 -1.46 -51.12 -16.95
#